data_AF-A0A3A6N631-F1
#
_entry.id   AF-A0A3A6N631-F1
#
_cell.length_a   1.000
_cell.length_b   1.000
_cell.length_c   1.000
_cell.angle_alpha   90.00
_cell.angle_beta   90.00
_cell.angle_gamma   90.00
#
_symmetry.space_group_name_H-M   'P 1'
#
loop_
_entity.id
_entity.type
_entity.pdbx_description
1 polymer ?
#
loop_
_entity_poly.entity_id
_entity_poly.type
_entity_poly.pdbx_seq_one_letter_code
_entity_poly.pdbx_strand_id
1 'polypeptide(L)'
;MDGVPRWRQAASIIGNRVFGKLMGWPVRDGTSGFRAYRRELVKHLENLPAGFDVQGKIILRLADARFAEIPLRLTVRSGGKSKLRYGRLM
;
A
#
# COMPACT_ATOMS: atom_id res chain seq x y z
N MET A 1 15.43 1.48 -1.18
CA MET A 1 14.86 2.83 -1.31
C MET A 1 16.03 3.78 -1.47
N ASP A 2 16.05 4.59 -2.52
CA ASP A 2 17.22 5.41 -2.86
C ASP A 2 16.92 6.88 -2.57
N GLY A 3 17.82 7.55 -1.85
CA GLY A 3 17.69 8.96 -1.44
C GLY A 3 16.63 9.21 -0.35
N VAL A 4 16.05 8.17 0.25
CA VAL A 4 15.13 8.29 1.40
C VAL A 4 15.94 8.17 2.71
N PRO A 5 15.81 9.10 3.67
CA PRO A 5 16.43 9.00 4.99
C PRO A 5 16.13 7.66 5.69
N ARG A 6 17.15 7.00 6.26
CA ARG A 6 17.03 5.66 6.86
C ARG A 6 15.94 5.55 7.93
N TRP A 7 15.77 6.57 8.77
CA TRP A 7 14.72 6.60 9.79
C TRP A 7 13.31 6.54 9.18
N ARG A 8 13.12 7.17 8.01
CA ARG A 8 11.84 7.17 7.29
C ARG A 8 11.60 5.83 6.60
N GLN A 9 12.67 5.19 6.10
CA GLN A 9 12.58 3.82 5.59
C GLN A 9 12.16 2.86 6.71
N ALA A 10 12.81 2.95 7.88
CA ALA A 10 12.46 2.15 9.04
C ALA A 10 11.02 2.38 9.50
N ALA A 11 10.58 3.64 9.61
CA ALA A 11 9.20 3.98 9.95
C ALA A 11 8.20 3.40 8.95
N SER A 12 8.51 3.44 7.65
CA SER A 12 7.66 2.85 6.60
C SER A 12 7.59 1.32 6.71
N ILE A 13 8.72 0.65 6.90
CA ILE A 13 8.79 -0.82 7.01
C ILE A 13 8.06 -1.29 8.27
N ILE A 14 8.33 -0.66 9.41
CA ILE A 14 7.71 -1.01 10.69
C ILE A 14 6.21 -0.72 10.64
N GLY A 15 5.82 0.47 10.16
CA GLY A 15 4.41 0.85 10.02
C GLY A 15 3.64 -0.15 9.16
N ASN A 16 4.15 -0.47 7.99
CA ASN A 16 3.51 -1.44 7.09
C ASN A 16 3.41 -2.84 7.71
N ARG A 17 4.45 -3.30 8.42
CA ARG A 17 4.43 -4.60 9.10
C ARG A 17 3.44 -4.65 10.26
N VAL A 18 3.34 -3.57 11.04
CA VAL A 18 2.37 -3.46 12.15
C VAL A 18 0.94 -3.40 11.59
N PHE A 19 0.68 -2.55 10.60
CA PHE A 19 -0.62 -2.47 9.94
C PHE A 19 -1.01 -3.79 9.27
N GLY A 20 -0.10 -4.43 8.55
CA GLY A 20 -0.36 -5.72 7.91
C GLY A 20 -0.73 -6.81 8.91
N LYS A 21 -0.08 -6.84 10.08
CA LYS A 21 -0.45 -7.76 11.16
C LYS A 21 -1.80 -7.44 11.78
N LEU A 22 -2.08 -6.16 12.09
CA LEU A 22 -3.34 -5.74 12.70
C LEU A 22 -4.53 -5.99 11.76
N MET A 23 -4.34 -5.80 10.46
CA MET A 23 -5.39 -5.97 9.46
C MET A 23 -5.49 -7.41 8.93
N GLY A 24 -4.54 -8.29 9.26
CA GLY A 24 -4.54 -9.67 8.75
C GLY A 24 -4.26 -9.77 7.25
N TRP A 25 -3.44 -8.88 6.69
CA TRP A 25 -3.15 -8.90 5.26
C TRP A 25 -2.30 -10.12 4.83
N PRO A 26 -2.62 -10.77 3.70
CA PRO A 26 -1.84 -11.89 3.16
C PRO A 26 -0.55 -11.46 2.42
N VAL A 27 -0.12 -10.19 2.55
CA VAL A 27 1.04 -9.61 1.82
C VAL A 27 1.98 -8.88 2.77
N ARG A 28 3.27 -8.75 2.39
CA ARG A 28 4.26 -8.00 3.19
C ARG A 28 4.11 -6.49 3.02
N ASP A 29 3.70 -6.05 1.82
CA ASP A 29 3.44 -4.63 1.52
C ASP A 29 1.98 -4.35 1.12
N GLY A 30 1.17 -4.09 2.14
CA GLY A 30 -0.24 -3.74 1.96
C GLY A 30 -0.52 -2.26 1.71
N THR A 31 0.50 -1.40 1.84
CA THR A 31 0.38 0.06 1.68
C THR A 31 0.90 0.61 0.35
N SER A 32 1.44 -0.26 -0.53
CA SER A 32 1.86 0.14 -1.86
C SER A 32 0.67 0.37 -2.79
N GLY A 33 0.63 1.57 -3.39
CA GLY A 33 -0.32 1.90 -4.45
C GLY A 33 0.09 1.38 -5.83
N PHE A 34 1.32 0.88 -5.97
CA PHE A 34 1.85 0.41 -7.25
C PHE A 34 1.60 -1.10 -7.40
N ARG A 35 0.49 -1.45 -8.05
CA ARG A 35 0.01 -2.83 -8.21
C ARG A 35 -0.69 -3.02 -9.55
N ALA A 36 -0.75 -4.27 -9.98
CA ALA A 36 -1.59 -4.72 -11.09
C ALA A 36 -2.61 -5.74 -10.58
N TYR A 37 -3.81 -5.70 -11.16
CA TYR A 37 -4.90 -6.62 -10.82
C TYR A 37 -5.46 -7.26 -12.08
N ARG A 38 -5.91 -8.50 -11.96
CA ARG A 38 -6.78 -9.11 -12.99
C ARG A 38 -8.14 -8.43 -12.95
N ARG A 39 -8.67 -8.05 -14.11
CA ARG A 39 -9.96 -7.35 -14.22
C ARG A 39 -11.07 -8.11 -13.53
N GLU A 40 -11.08 -9.43 -13.68
CA GLU A 40 -12.13 -10.33 -13.17
C GLU A 40 -12.24 -10.29 -11.65
N LEU A 41 -11.11 -10.03 -10.96
CA LEU A 41 -11.07 -9.92 -9.50
C LEU A 41 -11.59 -8.58 -9.01
N VAL A 42 -11.39 -7.50 -9.78
CA VAL A 42 -11.70 -6.13 -9.32
C VAL A 42 -13.01 -5.58 -9.86
N LYS A 43 -13.58 -6.16 -10.92
CA LYS A 43 -14.79 -5.64 -11.57
C LYS A 43 -16.04 -5.61 -10.66
N HIS A 44 -16.03 -6.40 -9.58
CA HIS A 44 -17.12 -6.49 -8.60
C HIS A 44 -16.83 -5.72 -7.30
N LEU A 45 -15.68 -5.03 -7.21
CA LEU A 45 -15.34 -4.27 -6.02
C LEU A 45 -16.09 -2.94 -6.00
N GLU A 46 -17.20 -2.92 -5.27
CA GLU A 46 -18.03 -1.73 -5.08
C GLU A 46 -17.81 -1.11 -3.69
N ASN A 47 -18.27 0.13 -3.49
CA ASN A 47 -18.21 0.81 -2.18
C ASN A 47 -16.80 0.87 -1.59
N LEU A 48 -15.81 1.15 -2.44
CA LEU A 48 -14.45 1.40 -2.02
C LEU A 48 -14.32 2.81 -1.44
N PRO A 49 -13.51 2.99 -0.39
CA PRO A 49 -13.26 4.31 0.18
C PRO A 49 -12.47 5.18 -0.80
N ALA A 50 -12.65 6.50 -0.71
CA ALA A 50 -11.95 7.48 -1.56
C ALA A 50 -10.54 7.84 -1.04
N GLY A 51 -10.20 7.41 0.18
CA GLY A 51 -8.93 7.70 0.83
C GLY A 51 -7.81 6.74 0.45
N PHE A 52 -6.65 6.93 1.08
CA PHE A 52 -5.50 6.05 0.90
C PHE A 52 -5.71 4.64 1.49
N ASP A 53 -6.68 4.50 2.39
CA ASP A 53 -7.11 3.25 3.02
C ASP A 53 -7.71 2.24 2.01
N VAL A 54 -8.10 2.71 0.81
CA VAL A 54 -8.61 1.86 -0.28
C VAL A 54 -7.66 0.72 -0.64
N GLN A 55 -6.35 0.95 -0.55
CA GLN A 55 -5.33 -0.03 -0.93
C GLN A 55 -5.34 -1.27 -0.02
N GLY A 56 -5.54 -1.03 1.29
CA GLY A 56 -5.70 -2.10 2.27
C GLY A 56 -7.05 -2.79 2.15
N LYS A 57 -8.11 -2.03 1.88
CA LYS A 57 -9.47 -2.57 1.73
C LYS A 57 -9.61 -3.47 0.50
N ILE A 58 -8.95 -3.14 -0.62
CA ILE A 58 -8.87 -4.01 -1.80
C ILE A 58 -8.18 -5.34 -1.45
N ILE A 59 -7.07 -5.32 -0.70
CA ILE A 59 -6.39 -6.56 -0.29
C ILE A 59 -7.31 -7.44 0.55
N LEU A 60 -8.00 -6.86 1.52
CA LEU A 60 -8.93 -7.62 2.38
C LEU A 60 -10.08 -8.23 1.59
N ARG A 61 -10.64 -7.47 0.64
CA ARG A 61 -11.71 -7.95 -0.25
C ARG A 61 -11.24 -9.09 -1.16
N LEU A 62 -9.94 -9.18 -1.42
CA LEU A 62 -9.32 -10.18 -2.28
C LEU A 62 -8.47 -11.17 -1.49
N ALA A 63 -8.71 -11.35 -0.18
CA ALA A 63 -7.85 -12.15 0.69
C ALA A 63 -7.67 -13.61 0.20
N ASP A 64 -8.69 -14.18 -0.43
CA ASP A 64 -8.66 -15.54 -0.99
C ASP A 64 -7.99 -15.62 -2.38
N ALA A 65 -7.59 -14.49 -2.96
CA ALA A 65 -6.87 -14.46 -4.23
C ALA A 65 -5.39 -14.81 -4.04
N ARG A 66 -4.71 -15.10 -5.16
CA ARG A 66 -3.26 -15.31 -5.16
C ARG A 66 -2.53 -13.99 -5.34
N PHE A 67 -1.55 -13.74 -4.47
CA PHE A 67 -0.70 -12.56 -4.50
C PHE A 67 0.74 -12.92 -4.87
N ALA A 68 1.41 -12.03 -5.60
CA ALA A 68 2.84 -12.10 -5.88
C ALA A 68 3.46 -10.72 -5.62
N GLU A 69 4.50 -10.67 -4.79
CA GLU A 69 5.20 -9.42 -4.47
C GLU A 69 6.45 -9.30 -5.34
N ILE A 70 6.46 -8.30 -6.21
CA ILE A 70 7.59 -8.02 -7.09
C ILE A 70 8.45 -6.92 -6.47
N PRO A 71 9.74 -7.18 -6.19
CA PRO A 71 10.63 -6.17 -5.62
C PRO A 71 10.73 -4.94 -6.51
N LEU A 72 10.56 -3.77 -5.90
CA LEU A 72 10.62 -2.49 -6.58
C LEU A 72 11.55 -1.53 -5.83
N ARG A 73 12.20 -0.65 -6.61
CA ARG A 73 13.11 0.37 -6.08
C ARG A 73 12.35 1.68 -5.91
N LEU A 74 11.96 1.98 -4.68
CA LEU A 74 11.39 3.29 -4.35
C LEU A 74 12.49 4.36 -4.42
N THR A 75 12.30 5.37 -5.26
CA THR A 75 13.20 6.51 -5.42
C THR A 75 12.54 7.80 -4.90
N VAL A 76 13.36 8.82 -4.61
CA VAL A 76 12.84 10.15 -4.29
C VAL A 76 12.18 10.75 -5.53
N ARG A 77 11.06 11.45 -5.30
CA ARG A 77 10.39 12.23 -6.34
C ARG A 77 11.33 13.32 -6.85
N SER A 78 11.51 13.41 -8.17
CA SER A 78 12.37 14.41 -8.81
C SER A 78 11.83 15.84 -8.75
N GLY A 79 10.51 16.01 -8.67
CA GLY A 79 9.89 17.34 -8.57
C GLY A 79 8.43 17.31 -8.11
N GLY A 80 7.94 18.45 -7.59
CA GLY A 80 6.59 18.63 -7.08
C GLY A 80 6.44 18.31 -5.58
N LYS A 81 5.34 18.80 -4.97
CA LYS A 81 5.03 18.59 -3.55
C LYS A 81 4.24 17.29 -3.32
N SER A 82 4.53 16.60 -2.22
CA SER A 82 3.70 15.46 -1.79
C SER A 82 2.28 15.92 -1.49
N LYS A 83 1.29 15.25 -2.08
CA LYS A 83 -0.13 15.44 -1.76
C LYS A 83 -0.58 14.58 -0.57
N LEU A 84 0.27 13.64 -0.14
CA LEU A 84 0.00 12.80 1.01
C LEU A 84 0.30 13.59 2.28
N ARG A 85 -0.75 13.89 3.05
CA ARG A 85 -0.68 14.54 4.37
C ARG A 85 -0.97 13.47 5.42
N TYR A 86 0.06 13.07 6.17
CA TYR A 86 -0.05 12.00 7.18
C TYR A 86 -1.12 12.27 8.24
N GLY A 87 -1.42 13.53 8.56
CA GLY A 87 -2.49 13.88 9.51
C GLY A 87 -3.92 13.72 8.99
N ARG A 88 -4.14 13.36 7.72
CA ARG A 88 -5.47 13.10 7.12
C ARG A 88 -5.64 11.62 6.73
N LEU A 89 -4.83 10.73 7.32
CA LEU A 89 -4.89 9.29 7.08
C LEU A 89 -5.88 8.56 8.03
N MET A 90 -6.73 9.31 8.72
CA MET A 90 -7.85 8.83 9.55
C MET A 90 -9.14 9.47 9.05
#